data_AF-J9UT02-F1
#
_entry.id   AF-J9UT02-F1
#
_cell.length_a   1.000
_cell.length_b   1.000
_cell.length_c   1.000
_cell.angle_alpha   90.00
_cell.angle_beta   90.00
_cell.angle_gamma   90.00
#
_symmetry.space_group_name_H-M   'P 1'
#
loop_
_entity.id
_entity.type
_entity.pdbx_description
1 polymer ?
#
loop_
_entity_poly.entity_id
_entity_poly.type
_entity_poly.pdbx_seq_one_letter_code
_entity_poly.pdbx_strand_id
1 'polypeptide(L)'
;MCPKIFFNNKIQTSKFDEWIGKDFDKLNIILTYNLIYNAAIMAEADIGYILTMDKLVNNSERFCFVPLKPKLEIESRVIWKKNQIFSEASKVFLGKLRNRL
;
A
#
# COMPACT_ATOMS: atom_id res chain seq x y z
N MET A 1 12.23 14.16 20.63
CA MET A 1 11.14 14.57 19.72
C MET A 1 11.08 13.49 18.65
N CYS A 2 10.18 12.51 18.82
CA CYS A 2 10.17 11.28 18.03
C CYS A 2 9.22 11.40 16.84
N PRO A 3 9.55 10.84 15.67
CA PRO A 3 8.81 11.12 14.44
C PRO A 3 7.64 10.13 14.24
N LYS A 4 6.51 10.63 13.75
CA LYS A 4 5.16 10.01 13.84
C LYS A 4 4.77 9.35 12.50
N ILE A 5 4.24 8.12 12.47
CA ILE A 5 3.88 7.35 11.26
C ILE A 5 2.34 7.39 10.98
N PHE A 6 1.90 7.37 9.71
CA PHE A 6 0.55 7.59 9.16
C PHE A 6 -0.06 6.32 8.52
N PHE A 7 -1.33 5.98 8.81
CA PHE A 7 -2.12 4.93 8.10
C PHE A 7 -3.65 5.10 8.29
N ASN A 8 -4.49 4.60 7.36
CA ASN A 8 -5.97 4.67 7.41
C ASN A 8 -6.63 3.28 7.58
N ASN A 9 -7.77 3.25 8.29
CA ASN A 9 -8.62 2.09 8.55
C ASN A 9 -9.81 1.98 7.57
N LYS A 10 -9.97 0.80 6.97
CA LYS A 10 -11.28 0.14 6.83
C LYS A 10 -11.10 -1.32 7.23
N ILE A 11 -11.65 -1.66 8.41
CA ILE A 11 -11.61 -2.99 9.00
C ILE A 11 -12.44 -3.96 8.13
N GLN A 12 -11.75 -4.75 7.33
CA GLN A 12 -12.10 -6.14 7.02
C GLN A 12 -10.86 -6.91 7.43
N THR A 13 -10.82 -7.43 8.67
CA THR A 13 -9.73 -8.25 9.27
C THR A 13 -8.44 -8.11 8.48
N SER A 14 -7.80 -6.94 8.57
CA SER A 14 -6.73 -6.64 7.64
C SER A 14 -5.55 -7.52 8.02
N LYS A 15 -4.80 -8.05 7.05
CA LYS A 15 -3.53 -8.74 7.34
C LYS A 15 -2.61 -7.90 8.24
N PHE A 16 -2.79 -6.58 8.24
CA PHE A 16 -2.09 -5.66 9.12
C PHE A 16 -2.53 -5.78 10.58
N ASP A 17 -3.83 -5.91 10.89
CA ASP A 17 -4.34 -6.08 12.26
C ASP A 17 -3.79 -7.36 12.90
N GLU A 18 -3.76 -8.45 12.13
CA GLU A 18 -3.13 -9.71 12.57
C GLU A 18 -1.62 -9.56 12.76
N TRP A 19 -0.95 -8.86 11.84
CA TRP A 19 0.50 -8.67 11.87
C TRP A 19 0.96 -7.81 13.05
N ILE A 20 0.23 -6.74 13.37
CA ILE A 20 0.56 -5.83 14.47
C ILE A 20 0.09 -6.34 15.82
N GLY A 21 -0.97 -7.16 15.84
CA GLY A 21 -1.53 -7.75 17.03
C GLY A 21 -1.96 -6.70 18.07
N LYS A 22 -1.52 -6.91 19.32
CA LYS A 22 -1.96 -6.09 20.48
C LYS A 22 -1.32 -4.70 20.53
N ASP A 23 -0.38 -4.40 19.64
CA ASP A 23 0.36 -3.15 19.65
C ASP A 23 -0.31 -2.03 18.83
N PHE A 24 -1.46 -2.31 18.20
CA PHE A 24 -2.19 -1.30 17.42
C PHE A 24 -2.49 -0.05 18.24
N ASP A 25 -2.98 -0.19 19.46
CA ASP A 25 -3.35 0.93 20.35
C ASP A 25 -2.14 1.74 20.82
N LYS A 26 -0.92 1.24 20.61
CA LYS A 26 0.33 1.97 20.91
C LYS A 26 0.75 2.88 19.77
N LEU A 27 0.12 2.77 18.59
CA LEU A 27 0.40 3.63 17.46
C LEU A 27 -0.17 5.03 17.68
N ASN A 28 0.66 6.04 17.43
CA ASN A 28 0.22 7.43 17.39
C ASN A 28 -0.23 7.80 15.97
N ILE A 29 -1.47 7.44 15.62
CA ILE A 29 -2.07 7.74 14.31
C ILE A 29 -2.66 9.15 14.34
N ILE A 30 -2.03 10.09 13.63
CA ILE A 30 -2.46 11.51 13.61
C ILE A 30 -3.31 11.89 12.40
N LEU A 31 -3.27 11.08 11.33
CA LEU A 31 -4.12 11.25 10.16
C LEU A 31 -4.22 9.95 9.36
N THR A 32 -5.21 9.93 8.48
CA THR A 32 -5.56 8.82 7.62
C THR A 32 -5.73 9.32 6.18
N TYR A 33 -5.41 8.50 5.17
CA TYR A 33 -5.57 8.83 3.75
C TYR A 33 -6.23 7.72 2.93
N ASN A 34 -6.82 8.09 1.79
CA ASN A 34 -7.32 7.13 0.79
C ASN A 34 -6.38 7.03 -0.43
N LEU A 35 -5.70 8.12 -0.78
CA LEU A 35 -4.78 8.21 -1.91
C LEU A 35 -3.38 8.51 -1.38
N ILE A 36 -2.44 7.61 -1.69
CA ILE A 36 -1.05 7.70 -1.21
C ILE A 36 -0.36 9.01 -1.60
N TYR A 37 -0.72 9.58 -2.74
CA TYR A 37 -0.17 10.86 -3.21
C TYR A 37 -0.35 12.00 -2.18
N ASN A 38 -1.52 12.09 -1.56
CA ASN A 38 -1.80 13.14 -0.57
C ASN A 38 -0.96 12.93 0.70
N ALA A 39 -0.80 11.67 1.12
CA ALA A 39 0.05 11.34 2.26
C ALA A 39 1.52 11.59 1.97
N ALA A 40 1.98 11.33 0.74
CA ALA A 40 3.33 11.64 0.27
C ALA A 40 3.63 13.13 0.45
N ILE A 41 2.76 14.02 -0.06
CA ILE A 41 2.93 15.47 0.12
C ILE A 41 3.04 15.85 1.61
N MET A 42 2.22 15.25 2.47
CA MET A 42 2.25 15.53 3.92
C MET A 42 3.57 15.08 4.57
N ALA A 43 4.10 13.92 4.19
CA ALA A 43 5.38 13.44 4.70
C ALA A 43 6.56 14.26 4.17
N GLU A 44 6.49 14.72 2.92
CA GLU A 44 7.45 15.66 2.33
C GLU A 44 7.49 17.00 3.07
N ALA A 45 6.37 17.40 3.67
CA ALA A 45 6.23 18.58 4.51
C ALA A 45 6.55 18.31 6.00
N ASP A 46 7.26 17.21 6.30
CA ASP A 46 7.71 16.82 7.65
C ASP A 46 6.59 16.63 8.69
N ILE A 47 5.36 16.37 8.25
CA ILE A 47 4.24 16.11 9.16
C ILE A 47 4.42 14.74 9.86
N GLY A 48 5.14 13.79 9.23
CA GLY A 48 5.37 12.43 9.71
C GLY A 48 5.79 11.44 8.61
N TYR A 49 5.75 10.15 8.91
CA TYR A 49 6.06 9.03 8.02
C TYR A 49 4.81 8.33 7.51
N ILE A 50 4.90 7.60 6.42
CA ILE A 50 3.73 6.90 5.87
C ILE A 50 3.99 5.41 5.98
N LEU A 51 3.06 4.66 6.58
CA LEU A 51 2.98 3.23 6.35
C LEU A 51 2.30 3.06 4.98
N THR A 52 2.82 2.22 4.08
CA THR A 52 2.26 2.04 2.72
C THR A 52 2.83 0.77 2.07
N MET A 53 2.31 0.42 0.89
CA MET A 53 2.93 -0.60 0.03
C MET A 53 4.12 -0.02 -0.72
N ASP A 54 5.13 -0.86 -0.95
CA ASP A 54 6.30 -0.52 -1.75
C ASP A 54 5.90 -0.13 -3.19
N LYS A 55 6.71 0.72 -3.83
CA LYS A 55 6.56 1.18 -5.22
C LYS A 55 5.29 1.96 -5.56
N LEU A 56 4.51 2.38 -4.57
CA LEU A 56 3.34 3.24 -4.78
C LEU A 56 3.67 4.74 -4.89
N VAL A 57 4.78 5.15 -4.27
CA VAL A 57 5.34 6.48 -4.41
C VAL A 57 6.66 6.31 -5.14
N ASN A 58 6.95 7.23 -6.07
CA ASN A 58 8.25 7.19 -6.73
C ASN A 58 9.32 7.47 -5.68
N ASN A 59 10.34 6.61 -5.59
CA ASN A 59 11.46 6.81 -4.68
C ASN A 59 12.26 8.03 -5.16
N SER A 60 11.83 9.22 -4.75
CA SER A 60 12.61 10.45 -4.89
C SER A 60 13.71 10.45 -3.83
N GLU A 61 14.69 11.35 -3.95
CA GLU A 61 15.75 11.53 -2.95
C GLU A 61 15.20 11.85 -1.54
N ARG A 62 13.91 12.21 -1.42
CA ARG A 62 13.26 12.59 -0.16
C ARG A 62 12.58 11.42 0.57
N PHE A 63 12.38 10.28 -0.09
CA PHE A 63 11.72 9.13 0.52
C PHE A 63 12.60 7.89 0.53
N CYS A 64 12.66 7.23 1.68
CA CYS A 64 13.23 5.91 1.83
C CYS A 64 12.13 4.94 2.28
N PHE A 65 11.87 3.91 1.48
CA PHE A 65 10.96 2.84 1.88
C PHE A 65 11.67 1.91 2.88
N VAL A 66 11.13 1.81 4.09
CA VAL A 66 11.64 0.91 5.13
C VAL A 66 10.67 -0.27 5.26
N PRO A 67 11.06 -1.50 4.90
CA PRO A 67 10.18 -2.65 5.02
C PRO A 67 9.95 -3.00 6.49
N LEU A 68 8.71 -3.39 6.81
CA LEU A 68 8.35 -3.90 8.13
C LEU A 68 9.10 -5.20 8.47
N LYS A 69 9.33 -5.42 9.77
CA LYS A 69 9.89 -6.66 10.31
C LYS A 69 9.00 -7.18 11.46
N PRO A 70 8.43 -8.39 11.37
CA PRO A 70 8.52 -9.34 10.24
C PRO A 70 7.90 -8.79 8.94
N LYS A 71 8.27 -9.34 7.79
CA LYS A 71 7.80 -8.81 6.50
C LYS A 71 6.28 -8.99 6.37
N LEU A 72 5.58 -7.92 6.00
CA LEU A 72 4.16 -7.95 5.65
C LEU A 72 4.00 -7.77 4.15
N GLU A 73 3.46 -8.77 3.47
CA GLU A 73 3.26 -8.76 2.02
C GLU A 73 1.79 -8.88 1.64
N ILE A 74 1.45 -8.20 0.55
CA ILE A 74 0.12 -8.23 -0.04
C ILE A 74 0.26 -8.78 -1.46
N GLU A 75 -0.56 -9.78 -1.79
CA GLU A 75 -0.60 -10.35 -3.13
C GLU A 75 -1.52 -9.51 -4.02
N SER A 76 -1.01 -9.09 -5.17
CA SER A 76 -1.82 -8.46 -6.21
C SER A 76 -2.40 -9.55 -7.12
N ARG A 77 -3.71 -9.48 -7.38
CA ARG A 77 -4.41 -10.41 -8.26
C ARG A 77 -5.18 -9.65 -9.33
N VAL A 78 -5.09 -10.11 -10.56
CA VAL A 78 -5.97 -9.67 -11.65
C VAL A 78 -7.16 -10.62 -11.68
N ILE A 79 -8.37 -10.09 -11.51
CA ILE A 79 -9.59 -10.89 -11.37
C ILE A 79 -10.66 -10.47 -12.39
N TRP A 80 -11.49 -11.43 -12.79
CA TRP A 80 -12.60 -11.23 -13.72
C TRP A 80 -13.73 -12.22 -13.43
N LYS A 81 -14.91 -12.01 -14.03
CA LYS A 81 -16.06 -12.91 -13.88
C LYS A 81 -15.74 -14.30 -14.42
N LYS A 82 -16.25 -15.34 -13.77
CA LYS A 82 -16.23 -16.70 -14.32
C LYS A 82 -16.89 -16.69 -15.71
N ASN A 83 -16.22 -17.25 -16.71
CA ASN A 83 -16.61 -17.24 -18.13
C ASN A 83 -16.60 -15.84 -18.81
N GLN A 84 -15.75 -14.92 -18.37
CA GLN A 84 -15.53 -13.64 -19.06
C GLN A 84 -15.08 -13.86 -20.51
N ILE A 85 -15.86 -13.37 -21.48
CA ILE A 85 -15.43 -13.28 -22.87
C ILE A 85 -14.59 -12.01 -23.02
N PHE A 86 -13.34 -12.17 -23.46
CA PHE A 86 -12.42 -11.06 -23.68
C PHE A 86 -12.47 -10.57 -25.12
N SER A 87 -12.44 -9.25 -25.31
CA SER A 87 -12.16 -8.65 -26.62
C SER A 87 -10.73 -8.97 -27.06
N GLU A 88 -10.44 -8.84 -28.36
CA GLU A 88 -9.07 -9.04 -28.87
C GLU A 88 -8.06 -8.09 -28.20
N ALA A 89 -8.44 -6.83 -27.97
CA ALA A 89 -7.60 -5.87 -27.25
C ALA A 89 -7.29 -6.34 -25.81
N SER A 90 -8.29 -6.85 -25.09
CA SER A 90 -8.09 -7.39 -23.73
C SER A 90 -7.23 -8.64 -23.72
N LYS A 91 -7.37 -9.54 -24.70
CA LYS A 91 -6.50 -10.72 -24.85
C LYS A 91 -5.04 -10.32 -25.04
N VAL A 92 -4.77 -9.35 -25.92
CA VAL A 92 -3.42 -8.82 -26.15
C VAL A 92 -2.86 -8.18 -24.88
N PHE A 93 -3.66 -7.38 -24.17
CA PHE A 93 -3.26 -6.77 -22.91
C PHE A 93 -2.91 -7.82 -21.85
N LEU A 94 -3.76 -8.83 -21.64
CA LEU A 94 -3.52 -9.90 -20.69
C LEU A 94 -2.28 -10.73 -21.05
N GLY A 95 -2.06 -11.01 -22.34
CA GLY A 95 -0.85 -11.66 -22.82
C GLY A 95 0.41 -10.86 -22.49
N LYS A 96 0.39 -9.55 -22.76
CA LYS A 96 1.51 -8.67 -22.39
C LYS A 96 1.73 -8.57 -20.89
N LEU A 97 0.64 -8.50 -20.11
CA LEU A 97 0.70 -8.43 -18.66
C LEU A 97 1.33 -9.69 -18.07
N ARG A 98 0.91 -10.87 -18.53
CA ARG A 98 1.46 -12.16 -18.07
C ARG A 98 2.94 -12.34 -18.41
N ASN A 99 3.42 -11.77 -19.51
CA ASN A 99 4.83 -11.85 -19.89
C ASN A 99 5.72 -10.85 -19.14
N ARG A 100 5.14 -9.86 -18.45
CA ARG A 100 5.85 -8.83 -17.68
C ARG A 100 5.87 -9.08 -16.18
N LEU A 101 4.91 -9.86 -15.69
CA LEU A 101 4.85 -10.35 -14.31
C LEU A 101 5.76 -11.58 -14.16
#